data_AF-A0A2D6X153-F1
#
_entry.id   AF-A0A2D6X153-F1
#
_cell.length_a   1.000
_cell.length_b   1.000
_cell.length_c   1.000
_cell.angle_alpha   90.00
_cell.angle_beta   90.00
_cell.angle_gamma   90.00
#
_symmetry.space_group_name_H-M   'P 1'
#
loop_
_entity.id
_entity.type
_entity.pdbx_description
1 polymer ?
#
loop_
_entity_poly.entity_id
_entity_poly.type
_entity_poly.pdbx_seq_one_letter_code
_entity_poly.pdbx_strand_id
1 'polypeptide(L)'
;MALYLNFNIKQSDNARELAFTETTGAYNGSTNPGGWGTPNPAIADVTTSARLSITPPGGTATIINVSTTHPTVDKTIEVVIRSQDIGLGTDTILPDGLWEMSYYVEDTVAVPNVTYTNDQTIFVSGQARCCVYGLLADIDISCCDCDGSDMARALEAFTYYRAAIACAACGNTSKFTDALGIVNNYCDIKCKCD
;
A
#
# COMPACT_ATOMS: atom_id res chain seq x y z
N MET A 1 9.19 19.30 -20.83
CA MET A 1 9.51 19.12 -19.40
C MET A 1 8.31 18.44 -18.79
N ALA A 2 8.50 17.29 -18.15
CA ALA A 2 7.41 16.50 -17.61
C ALA A 2 7.99 15.61 -16.50
N LEU A 3 8.34 16.25 -15.37
CA LEU A 3 8.64 15.51 -14.15
C LEU A 3 7.46 14.57 -13.88
N TYR A 4 7.77 13.30 -13.64
CA TYR A 4 6.81 12.26 -13.31
C TYR A 4 7.23 11.66 -11.98
N LEU A 5 6.56 12.08 -10.90
CA LEU A 5 6.79 11.53 -9.57
C LEU A 5 6.52 10.03 -9.60
N ASN A 6 7.32 9.26 -8.88
CA ASN A 6 7.07 7.83 -8.68
C ASN A 6 7.36 7.45 -7.23
N PHE A 7 6.59 6.54 -6.68
CA PHE A 7 6.75 6.07 -5.31
C PHE A 7 6.25 4.64 -5.17
N ASN A 8 6.60 4.01 -4.07
CA ASN A 8 6.13 2.69 -3.68
C ASN A 8 5.63 2.76 -2.24
N ILE A 9 4.56 2.02 -1.95
CA ILE A 9 4.07 1.80 -0.60
C ILE A 9 4.13 0.30 -0.32
N LYS A 10 4.75 -0.08 0.80
CA LYS A 10 4.76 -1.46 1.28
C LYS A 10 4.07 -1.56 2.62
N GLN A 11 3.19 -2.54 2.77
CA GLN A 11 2.62 -2.90 4.06
C GLN A 11 3.60 -3.76 4.86
N SER A 12 3.71 -3.53 6.17
CA SER A 12 4.46 -4.38 7.07
C SER A 12 3.83 -5.78 7.24
N ASP A 13 4.63 -6.76 7.69
CA ASP A 13 4.14 -8.13 7.93
C ASP A 13 3.10 -8.22 9.05
N ASN A 14 3.19 -7.34 10.06
CA ASN A 14 2.21 -7.22 11.13
C ASN A 14 1.01 -6.31 10.76
N ALA A 15 1.01 -5.73 9.56
CA ALA A 15 -0.04 -4.86 9.04
C ALA A 15 -0.37 -3.64 9.91
N ARG A 16 0.61 -3.11 10.63
CA ARG A 16 0.47 -1.91 11.48
C ARG A 16 1.18 -0.68 10.92
N GLU A 17 1.95 -0.89 9.86
CA GLU A 17 2.80 0.15 9.28
C GLU A 17 2.74 0.07 7.76
N LEU A 18 2.87 1.24 7.14
CA LEU A 18 3.16 1.40 5.72
C LEU A 18 4.54 2.03 5.59
N ALA A 19 5.37 1.52 4.68
CA ALA A 19 6.63 2.13 4.30
C ALA A 19 6.44 2.86 2.97
N PHE A 20 6.64 4.17 2.98
CA PHE A 20 6.69 5.01 1.79
C PHE A 20 8.14 5.15 1.31
N THR A 21 8.36 4.89 0.03
CA THR A 21 9.65 5.09 -0.64
C THR A 21 9.41 5.87 -1.93
N GLU A 22 10.06 7.02 -2.10
CA GLU A 22 10.07 7.66 -3.41
C GLU A 22 10.99 6.90 -4.38
N THR A 23 10.54 6.72 -5.61
CA THR A 23 11.25 5.98 -6.65
C THR A 23 11.48 6.78 -7.94
N THR A 24 11.11 8.08 -7.97
CA THR A 24 11.27 9.02 -9.09
C THR A 24 12.67 8.96 -9.72
N GLY A 25 13.71 9.01 -8.89
CA GLY A 25 15.11 8.94 -9.32
C GLY A 25 15.59 10.17 -10.12
N ALA A 26 16.87 10.17 -10.51
CA ALA A 26 17.47 11.24 -11.29
C ALA A 26 17.03 11.20 -12.77
N TYR A 27 16.93 12.36 -13.40
CA TYR A 27 16.67 12.51 -14.83
C TYR A 27 17.75 11.81 -15.65
N ASN A 28 17.32 11.05 -16.66
CA ASN A 28 18.16 10.53 -17.71
C ASN A 28 17.38 10.57 -19.03
N GLY A 29 17.90 11.25 -20.05
CA GLY A 29 17.18 11.47 -21.31
C GLY A 29 16.76 10.20 -22.06
N SER A 30 17.39 9.05 -21.80
CA SER A 30 17.07 7.78 -22.46
C SER A 30 16.31 6.80 -21.55
N THR A 31 16.65 6.74 -20.26
CA THR A 31 16.13 5.71 -19.35
C THR A 31 15.19 6.23 -18.27
N ASN A 32 15.22 7.52 -17.96
CA ASN A 32 14.33 8.14 -16.98
C ASN A 32 14.05 9.62 -17.32
N PRO A 33 13.39 9.92 -18.45
CA PRO A 33 13.18 11.30 -18.89
C PRO A 33 12.23 12.09 -17.98
N GLY A 34 11.53 11.43 -17.07
CA GLY A 34 10.65 12.03 -16.06
C GLY A 34 11.29 12.23 -14.69
N GLY A 35 12.56 11.90 -14.49
CA GLY A 35 13.23 12.02 -13.19
C GLY A 35 13.62 13.45 -12.78
N TRP A 36 14.20 13.59 -11.59
CA TRP A 36 14.68 14.85 -11.02
C TRP A 36 15.92 15.43 -11.72
N GLY A 37 15.96 16.75 -11.91
CA GLY A 37 17.10 17.46 -12.51
C GLY A 37 16.92 17.76 -14.00
N THR A 38 17.83 18.60 -14.53
CA THR A 38 17.68 19.23 -15.86
C THR A 38 17.35 18.24 -16.98
N PRO A 39 16.30 18.47 -17.78
CA PRO A 39 15.49 19.70 -17.89
C PRO A 39 14.28 19.77 -16.94
N ASN A 40 14.08 18.80 -16.05
CA ASN A 40 13.05 18.85 -15.02
C ASN A 40 13.56 19.63 -13.78
N PRO A 41 12.68 19.98 -12.82
CA PRO A 41 13.09 20.69 -11.60
C PRO A 41 14.16 19.94 -10.82
N ALA A 42 15.05 20.67 -10.14
CA ALA A 42 16.00 20.07 -9.22
C ALA A 42 15.30 19.78 -7.88
N ILE A 43 15.78 18.78 -7.14
CA ILE A 43 15.26 18.46 -5.80
C ILE A 43 15.32 19.69 -4.87
N ALA A 44 16.38 20.50 -4.99
CA ALA A 44 16.55 21.72 -4.20
C ALA A 44 15.41 22.74 -4.36
N ASP A 45 14.70 22.72 -5.49
CA ASP A 45 13.62 23.68 -5.81
C ASP A 45 12.29 23.31 -5.12
N VAL A 46 12.22 22.10 -4.53
CA VAL A 46 10.99 21.47 -4.05
C VAL A 46 11.09 20.85 -2.64
N THR A 47 12.25 20.94 -1.97
CA THR A 47 12.52 20.17 -0.73
C THR A 47 11.58 20.47 0.44
N THR A 48 10.91 21.62 0.47
CA THR A 48 10.07 22.02 1.61
C THR A 48 8.59 21.71 1.44
N SER A 49 8.19 21.18 0.27
CA SER A 49 6.79 21.07 -0.12
C SER A 49 6.25 19.63 -0.25
N ALA A 50 7.08 18.61 -0.05
CA ALA A 50 6.69 17.21 -0.27
C ALA A 50 5.68 16.69 0.77
N ARG A 51 4.54 16.18 0.29
CA ARG A 51 3.42 15.69 1.13
C ARG A 51 2.86 14.39 0.57
N LEU A 52 2.41 13.50 1.45
CA LEU A 52 1.70 12.27 1.09
C LEU A 52 0.29 12.30 1.69
N SER A 53 -0.74 12.24 0.84
CA SER A 53 -2.12 12.03 1.28
C SER A 53 -2.44 10.54 1.28
N ILE A 54 -3.09 10.08 2.35
CA ILE A 54 -3.43 8.68 2.58
C ILE A 54 -4.90 8.60 2.95
N THR A 55 -5.69 7.87 2.16
CA THR A 55 -7.12 7.67 2.38
C THR A 55 -7.39 6.19 2.64
N PRO A 56 -7.73 5.81 3.89
CA PRO A 56 -8.20 4.47 4.20
C PRO A 56 -9.52 4.13 3.48
N PRO A 57 -9.88 2.85 3.32
CA PRO A 57 -11.13 2.43 2.71
C PRO A 57 -12.32 2.97 3.50
N GLY A 58 -13.11 3.85 2.87
CA GLY A 58 -14.25 4.52 3.52
C GLY A 58 -13.87 5.54 4.60
N GLY A 59 -12.58 5.84 4.76
CA GLY A 59 -12.06 6.82 5.70
C GLY A 59 -11.87 8.21 5.09
N THR A 60 -11.31 9.11 5.89
CA THR A 60 -10.94 10.46 5.46
C THR A 60 -9.46 10.53 5.12
N ALA A 61 -9.10 11.31 4.10
CA ALA A 61 -7.71 11.56 3.74
C ALA A 61 -6.94 12.20 4.91
N THR A 62 -5.76 11.66 5.22
CA THR A 62 -4.78 12.24 6.15
C THR A 62 -3.54 12.66 5.38
N ILE A 63 -3.02 13.86 5.68
CA ILE A 63 -1.82 14.40 5.03
C ILE A 63 -0.61 14.21 5.94
N ILE A 64 0.38 13.48 5.45
CA ILE A 64 1.68 13.27 6.10
C ILE A 64 2.70 14.18 5.43
N ASN A 65 3.44 14.94 6.24
CA ASN A 65 4.58 15.72 5.75
C ASN A 65 5.80 14.80 5.61
N VAL A 66 6.32 14.67 4.39
CA VAL A 66 7.52 13.85 4.09
C VAL A 66 8.72 14.71 3.67
N SER A 67 8.60 16.04 3.72
CA SER A 67 9.60 17.00 3.24
C SER A 67 10.95 16.97 3.96
N THR A 68 11.02 16.32 5.12
CA THR A 68 12.28 16.17 5.89
C THR A 68 13.24 15.16 5.26
N THR A 69 12.73 14.22 4.46
CA THR A 69 13.52 13.13 3.84
C THR A 69 13.34 13.05 2.34
N HIS A 70 12.28 13.65 1.81
CA HIS A 70 11.90 13.61 0.41
C HIS A 70 11.65 15.02 -0.15
N PRO A 71 11.85 15.28 -1.45
CA PRO A 71 12.21 14.28 -2.45
C PRO A 71 13.70 13.89 -2.43
N THR A 72 13.99 12.69 -2.91
CA THR A 72 15.34 12.12 -2.95
C THR A 72 15.53 11.23 -4.19
N VAL A 73 16.79 11.09 -4.64
CA VAL A 73 17.17 10.08 -5.64
C VAL A 73 17.57 8.75 -5.00
N ASP A 74 17.76 8.72 -3.68
CA ASP A 74 18.12 7.53 -2.92
C ASP A 74 16.86 6.69 -2.62
N LYS A 75 16.72 5.59 -3.36
CA LYS A 75 15.57 4.67 -3.28
C LYS A 75 15.62 3.75 -2.05
N THR A 76 16.58 3.94 -1.14
CA THR A 76 16.70 3.17 0.10
C THR A 76 16.13 3.91 1.32
N ILE A 77 15.83 5.20 1.18
CA ILE A 77 15.23 6.01 2.23
C ILE A 77 13.73 5.71 2.30
N GLU A 78 13.27 5.27 3.47
CA GLU A 78 11.87 4.96 3.72
C GLU A 78 11.30 5.87 4.82
N VAL A 79 10.05 6.30 4.64
CA VAL A 79 9.24 6.90 5.71
C VAL A 79 8.28 5.85 6.22
N VAL A 80 8.43 5.48 7.49
CA VAL A 80 7.50 4.58 8.17
C VAL A 80 6.30 5.37 8.65
N ILE A 81 5.11 4.92 8.25
CA ILE A 81 3.82 5.53 8.54
C ILE A 81 3.05 4.52 9.40
N ARG A 82 2.81 4.88 10.65
CA ARG A 82 2.13 4.03 11.63
C ARG A 82 0.64 4.31 11.65
N SER A 83 -0.12 3.38 12.21
CA SER A 83 -1.57 3.54 12.40
C SER A 83 -1.96 4.85 13.09
N GLN A 84 -1.21 5.31 14.11
CA GLN A 84 -1.51 6.60 14.74
C GLN A 84 -1.25 7.82 13.85
N ASP A 85 -0.33 7.72 12.89
CA ASP A 85 0.01 8.85 12.01
C ASP A 85 -1.15 9.16 11.05
N ILE A 86 -2.03 8.18 10.82
CA ILE A 86 -3.21 8.27 9.95
C ILE A 86 -4.53 8.29 10.76
N GLY A 87 -4.46 8.65 12.04
CA GLY A 87 -5.64 8.86 12.89
C GLY A 87 -6.31 7.58 13.41
N LEU A 88 -5.68 6.41 13.29
CA LEU A 88 -6.13 5.19 13.95
C LEU A 88 -5.55 5.12 15.38
N GLY A 89 -5.99 4.13 16.17
CA GLY A 89 -5.39 3.89 17.48
C GLY A 89 -3.93 3.42 17.38
N THR A 90 -3.13 3.73 18.39
CA THR A 90 -1.77 3.17 18.53
C THR A 90 -1.84 1.65 18.39
N ASP A 91 -0.92 1.08 17.61
CA ASP A 91 -0.81 -0.37 17.45
C ASP A 91 -2.06 -1.04 16.85
N THR A 92 -2.96 -0.27 16.24
CA THR A 92 -4.13 -0.82 15.56
C THR A 92 -3.70 -1.47 14.25
N ILE A 93 -4.25 -2.64 13.91
CA ILE A 93 -4.04 -3.25 12.59
C ILE A 93 -4.74 -2.39 11.55
N LEU A 94 -4.04 -2.07 10.46
CA LEU A 94 -4.60 -1.30 9.35
C LEU A 94 -5.82 -2.04 8.77
N PRO A 95 -6.95 -1.35 8.53
CA PRO A 95 -8.13 -1.98 7.92
C PRO A 95 -7.82 -2.50 6.52
N ASP A 96 -8.38 -3.68 6.22
CA ASP A 96 -8.28 -4.27 4.91
C ASP A 96 -9.07 -3.47 3.88
N GLY A 97 -8.54 -3.35 2.68
CA GLY A 97 -9.21 -2.69 1.58
C GLY A 97 -8.27 -1.99 0.61
N LEU A 98 -8.87 -1.27 -0.33
CA LEU A 98 -8.16 -0.40 -1.24
C LEU A 98 -7.92 0.94 -0.57
N TRP A 99 -6.66 1.33 -0.50
CA TRP A 99 -6.23 2.63 0.03
C TRP A 99 -5.77 3.52 -1.12
N GLU A 100 -6.18 4.77 -1.07
CA GLU A 100 -5.77 5.77 -2.05
C GLU A 100 -4.60 6.58 -1.48
N MET A 101 -3.56 6.74 -2.29
CA MET A 101 -2.32 7.40 -1.94
C MET A 101 -2.02 8.46 -2.98
N SER A 102 -1.75 9.69 -2.56
CA SER A 102 -1.37 10.77 -3.47
C SER A 102 -0.12 11.46 -2.97
N TYR A 103 0.96 11.40 -3.76
CA TYR A 103 2.22 12.06 -3.45
C TYR A 103 2.30 13.39 -4.20
N TYR A 104 2.49 14.47 -3.45
CA TYR A 104 2.54 15.84 -3.96
C TYR A 104 3.90 16.48 -3.72
N VAL A 105 4.36 17.22 -4.72
CA VAL A 105 5.55 18.06 -4.60
C VAL A 105 5.29 19.38 -5.34
N GLU A 106 5.61 20.51 -4.72
CA GLU A 106 5.45 21.85 -5.30
C GLU A 106 6.81 22.46 -5.62
N ASP A 107 7.03 22.82 -6.89
CA ASP A 107 8.14 23.63 -7.35
C ASP A 107 7.86 25.10 -7.03
N THR A 108 8.60 25.60 -6.05
CA THR A 108 8.46 26.97 -5.52
C THR A 108 9.33 28.00 -6.25
N VAL A 109 10.19 27.55 -7.18
CA VAL A 109 11.06 28.39 -7.99
C VAL A 109 10.40 28.70 -9.34
N ALA A 110 9.53 27.80 -9.83
CA ALA A 110 8.71 28.04 -11.00
C ALA A 110 7.75 29.24 -10.81
N VAL A 111 7.51 29.98 -11.89
CA VAL A 111 6.57 31.13 -11.90
C VAL A 111 5.53 30.93 -13.03
N PRO A 112 4.26 30.63 -12.70
CA PRO A 112 3.73 30.35 -11.37
C PRO A 112 4.27 29.04 -10.78
N ASN A 113 4.14 28.85 -9.47
CA ASN A 113 4.48 27.58 -8.81
C ASN A 113 3.77 26.42 -9.52
N VAL A 114 4.45 25.29 -9.61
CA VAL A 114 3.93 24.08 -10.27
C VAL A 114 3.84 22.95 -9.26
N THR A 115 2.66 22.36 -9.12
CA THR A 115 2.45 21.16 -8.30
C THR A 115 2.47 19.92 -9.17
N TYR A 116 3.28 18.95 -8.78
CA TYR A 116 3.34 17.61 -9.34
C TYR A 116 2.63 16.65 -8.41
N THR A 117 1.85 15.73 -8.99
CA THR A 117 1.11 14.71 -8.25
C THR A 117 1.27 13.34 -8.92
N ASN A 118 1.30 12.29 -8.11
CA ASN A 118 1.08 10.92 -8.57
C ASN A 118 0.13 10.22 -7.59
N ASP A 119 -0.88 9.58 -8.13
CA ASP A 119 -1.92 8.86 -7.39
C ASP A 119 -1.73 7.36 -7.58
N GLN A 120 -1.76 6.60 -6.49
CA GLN A 120 -1.73 5.15 -6.50
C GLN A 120 -2.82 4.59 -5.60
N THR A 121 -3.40 3.47 -6.01
CA THR A 121 -4.25 2.65 -5.15
C THR A 121 -3.49 1.40 -4.76
N ILE A 122 -3.44 1.10 -3.47
CA ILE A 122 -2.81 -0.13 -2.96
C ILE A 122 -3.81 -0.99 -2.21
N PHE A 123 -3.57 -2.30 -2.20
CA PHE A 123 -4.32 -3.23 -1.36
C PHE A 123 -3.59 -3.47 -0.06
N VAL A 124 -4.21 -3.05 1.05
CA VAL A 124 -3.78 -3.38 2.40
C VAL A 124 -4.65 -4.56 2.86
N SER A 125 -4.01 -5.63 3.31
CA SER A 125 -4.71 -6.92 3.52
C SER A 125 -4.26 -7.66 4.77
N GLY A 126 -3.96 -6.90 5.81
CA GLY A 126 -3.35 -7.44 7.02
C GLY A 126 -4.17 -8.51 7.71
N GLN A 127 -5.46 -8.24 7.88
CA GLN A 127 -6.35 -9.08 8.68
C GLN A 127 -6.72 -10.34 7.88
N ALA A 128 -7.11 -10.17 6.61
CA ALA A 128 -7.38 -11.24 5.66
C ALA A 128 -6.17 -12.15 5.46
N ARG A 129 -4.96 -11.58 5.29
CA ARG A 129 -3.72 -12.36 5.15
C ARG A 129 -3.47 -13.23 6.38
N CYS A 130 -3.49 -12.62 7.57
CA CYS A 130 -3.26 -13.34 8.83
C CYS A 130 -4.29 -14.45 9.04
N CYS A 131 -5.56 -14.18 8.77
CA CYS A 131 -6.62 -15.17 8.85
C CYS A 131 -6.38 -16.34 7.89
N VAL A 132 -6.18 -16.07 6.60
CA VAL A 132 -6.01 -17.11 5.58
C VAL A 132 -4.78 -17.96 5.86
N TYR A 133 -3.69 -17.34 6.34
CA TYR A 133 -2.49 -18.08 6.69
C TYR A 133 -2.66 -18.89 7.98
N GLY A 134 -3.47 -18.42 8.93
CA GLY A 134 -3.93 -19.20 10.07
C GLY A 134 -4.69 -20.45 9.61
N LEU A 135 -5.68 -20.30 8.72
CA LEU A 135 -6.43 -21.43 8.15
C LEU A 135 -5.53 -22.48 7.50
N LEU A 136 -4.48 -22.04 6.79
CA LEU A 136 -3.53 -22.95 6.16
C LEU A 136 -2.60 -23.63 7.18
N ALA A 137 -2.22 -22.92 8.25
CA ALA A 137 -1.36 -23.45 9.31
C ALA A 137 -2.09 -24.44 10.22
N ASP A 138 -3.41 -24.29 10.38
CA ASP A 138 -4.26 -25.16 11.19
C ASP A 138 -4.55 -26.52 10.52
N ILE A 139 -4.17 -26.71 9.26
CA ILE A 139 -4.36 -27.98 8.55
C ILE A 139 -3.48 -29.06 9.20
N ASP A 140 -4.11 -30.10 9.75
CA ASP A 140 -3.40 -31.28 10.24
C ASP A 140 -2.91 -32.14 9.07
N ILE A 141 -1.62 -32.04 8.76
CA ILE A 141 -0.95 -32.84 7.71
C ILE A 141 -0.54 -34.24 8.24
N SER A 142 -0.60 -34.46 9.56
CA SER A 142 -0.08 -35.66 10.22
C SER A 142 -1.09 -36.80 10.30
N CYS A 143 -2.39 -36.51 10.20
CA CYS A 143 -3.43 -37.52 10.20
C CYS A 143 -3.69 -38.01 8.76
N CYS A 144 -3.57 -39.32 8.55
CA CYS A 144 -3.84 -39.96 7.26
C CYS A 144 -5.34 -39.94 6.86
N ASP A 145 -6.21 -39.45 7.75
CA ASP A 145 -7.57 -39.02 7.43
C ASP A 145 -7.53 -37.52 7.15
N CYS A 146 -7.32 -37.17 5.88
CA CYS A 146 -7.59 -35.83 5.41
C CYS A 146 -9.09 -35.56 5.62
N ASP A 147 -9.47 -34.92 6.74
CA ASP A 147 -10.78 -34.31 6.88
C ASP A 147 -10.86 -33.21 5.81
N GLY A 148 -11.32 -33.60 4.62
CA GLY A 148 -11.20 -32.81 3.39
C GLY A 148 -11.90 -31.46 3.47
N SER A 149 -12.76 -31.24 4.47
CA SER A 149 -13.45 -29.99 4.71
C SER A 149 -12.51 -28.85 5.14
N ASP A 150 -11.55 -29.10 6.03
CA ASP A 150 -10.68 -28.03 6.55
C ASP A 150 -9.65 -27.63 5.50
N MET A 151 -9.07 -28.62 4.81
CA MET A 151 -8.19 -28.36 3.66
C MET A 151 -8.95 -27.64 2.53
N ALA A 152 -10.16 -28.09 2.17
CA ALA A 152 -10.94 -27.43 1.12
C ALA A 152 -11.27 -25.97 1.51
N ARG A 153 -11.70 -25.75 2.76
CA ARG A 153 -11.98 -24.41 3.29
C ARG A 153 -10.76 -23.49 3.22
N ALA A 154 -9.60 -23.96 3.67
CA ALA A 154 -8.38 -23.17 3.67
C ALA A 154 -7.91 -22.85 2.23
N LEU A 155 -8.01 -23.81 1.31
CA LEU A 155 -7.67 -23.62 -0.11
C LEU A 155 -8.64 -22.68 -0.82
N GLU A 156 -9.94 -22.75 -0.52
CA GLU A 156 -10.94 -21.82 -1.04
C GLU A 156 -10.66 -20.41 -0.56
N ALA A 157 -10.49 -20.21 0.76
CA ALA A 157 -10.15 -18.91 1.34
C ALA A 157 -8.87 -18.33 0.73
N PHE A 158 -7.82 -19.15 0.58
CA PHE A 158 -6.59 -18.75 -0.08
C PHE A 158 -6.80 -18.36 -1.55
N THR A 159 -7.62 -19.12 -2.29
CA THR A 159 -7.93 -18.83 -3.69
C THR A 159 -8.64 -17.48 -3.83
N TYR A 160 -9.64 -17.19 -2.99
CA TYR A 160 -10.31 -15.89 -3.00
C TYR A 160 -9.40 -14.76 -2.55
N TYR A 161 -8.50 -14.99 -1.59
CA TYR A 161 -7.49 -14.00 -1.18
C TYR A 161 -6.54 -13.65 -2.34
N ARG A 162 -6.05 -14.65 -3.07
CA ARG A 162 -5.24 -14.44 -4.27
C ARG A 162 -6.03 -13.73 -5.38
N ALA A 163 -7.31 -14.06 -5.53
CA ALA A 163 -8.19 -13.38 -6.47
C ALA A 163 -8.40 -11.90 -6.10
N ALA A 164 -8.55 -11.57 -4.82
CA ALA A 164 -8.64 -10.18 -4.34
C ALA A 164 -7.36 -9.39 -4.67
N ILE A 165 -6.17 -9.95 -4.39
CA ILE A 165 -4.89 -9.32 -4.76
C ILE A 165 -4.83 -9.04 -6.27
N ALA A 166 -5.19 -10.03 -7.10
CA ALA A 166 -5.17 -9.88 -8.55
C ALA A 166 -6.19 -8.83 -9.04
N CYS A 167 -7.39 -8.81 -8.47
CA CYS A 167 -8.41 -7.82 -8.83
C CYS A 167 -7.98 -6.40 -8.44
N ALA A 168 -7.35 -6.22 -7.28
CA ALA A 168 -6.80 -4.94 -6.86
C ALA A 168 -5.70 -4.45 -7.82
N ALA A 169 -4.76 -5.33 -8.20
CA ALA A 169 -3.70 -5.00 -9.15
C ALA A 169 -4.23 -4.63 -10.54
N CYS A 170 -5.36 -5.22 -10.96
CA CYS A 170 -6.03 -4.91 -12.22
C CYS A 170 -7.04 -3.74 -12.13
N GLY A 171 -7.22 -3.11 -10.96
CA GLY A 171 -8.20 -2.04 -10.76
C GLY A 171 -9.66 -2.47 -10.82
N ASN A 172 -9.97 -3.78 -10.72
CA ASN A 172 -11.35 -4.28 -10.70
C ASN A 172 -11.92 -4.24 -9.27
N THR A 173 -12.33 -3.04 -8.86
CA THR A 173 -12.79 -2.77 -7.48
C THR A 173 -14.03 -3.57 -7.08
N SER A 174 -14.96 -3.85 -8.01
CA SER A 174 -16.14 -4.67 -7.73
C SER A 174 -15.76 -6.11 -7.38
N LYS A 175 -15.00 -6.79 -8.23
CA LYS A 175 -14.58 -8.18 -7.98
C LYS A 175 -13.64 -8.28 -6.79
N PHE A 176 -12.84 -7.24 -6.56
CA PHE A 176 -12.04 -7.13 -5.35
C PHE A 176 -12.93 -7.18 -4.10
N THR A 177 -13.95 -6.33 -4.02
CA THR A 177 -14.87 -6.27 -2.87
C THR A 177 -15.61 -7.60 -2.68
N ASP A 178 -16.06 -8.22 -3.76
CA ASP A 178 -16.72 -9.54 -3.69
C ASP A 178 -15.77 -10.61 -3.14
N ALA A 179 -14.54 -10.69 -3.67
CA ALA A 179 -13.54 -11.66 -3.24
C ALA A 179 -13.10 -11.43 -1.78
N LEU A 180 -12.87 -10.18 -1.39
CA LEU A 180 -12.52 -9.83 -0.01
C LEU A 180 -13.67 -10.13 0.96
N GLY A 181 -14.92 -9.87 0.56
CA GLY A 181 -16.09 -10.24 1.36
C GLY A 181 -16.19 -11.74 1.60
N ILE A 182 -15.90 -12.56 0.58
CA ILE A 182 -15.83 -14.02 0.72
C ILE A 182 -14.71 -14.44 1.68
N VAL A 183 -13.51 -13.86 1.54
CA VAL A 183 -12.39 -14.14 2.47
C VAL A 183 -12.80 -13.81 3.91
N ASN A 184 -13.39 -12.64 4.15
CA ASN A 184 -13.84 -12.23 5.48
C ASN A 184 -14.89 -13.19 6.04
N ASN A 185 -15.80 -13.71 5.22
CA ASN A 185 -16.76 -14.72 5.66
C ASN A 185 -16.07 -16.02 6.14
N TYR A 186 -14.99 -16.46 5.50
CA TYR A 186 -14.20 -17.62 5.97
C TYR A 186 -13.47 -17.32 7.29
N CYS A 187 -13.11 -16.05 7.52
CA CYS A 187 -12.43 -15.58 8.72
C CYS A 187 -13.36 -15.42 9.92
N ASP A 188 -14.60 -14.99 9.70
CA ASP A 188 -15.60 -14.78 10.76
C ASP A 188 -16.11 -16.10 11.35
N ILE A 189 -15.99 -17.22 10.61
CA ILE A 189 -16.25 -18.57 11.10
C ILE A 189 -15.06 -19.01 11.97
N LYS A 190 -14.97 -18.44 13.19
CA LYS A 190 -14.00 -18.72 14.26
C LYS A 190 -13.04 -19.89 13.99
N CYS A 191 -11.81 -19.58 13.58
CA CYS A 191 -10.68 -20.33 14.11
C CYS A 191 -10.32 -19.70 15.45
N LYS A 192 -10.40 -20.49 16.52
CA LYS A 192 -9.88 -20.08 17.82
C LYS A 192 -8.36 -20.08 17.71
N CYS A 193 -7.76 -18.91 17.56
CA CYS A 193 -6.35 -18.74 17.94
C CYS A 193 -6.32 -18.64 19.48
N ASP A 194 -6.30 -19.79 20.16
CA ASP A 194 -5.91 -19.90 21.57
C ASP A 194 -4.40 -20.20 21.65
#